data_AF-L8FX89-F1
#
_entry.id   AF-L8FX89-F1
#
_cell.length_a   1.000
_cell.length_b   1.000
_cell.length_c   1.000
_cell.angle_alpha   90.00
_cell.angle_beta   90.00
_cell.angle_gamma   90.00
#
_symmetry.space_group_name_H-M   'P 1'
#
loop_
_entity.id
_entity.type
_entity.pdbx_description
1 polymer ?
#
loop_
_entity_poly.entity_id
_entity_poly.type
_entity_poly.pdbx_seq_one_letter_code
_entity_poly.pdbx_strand_id
1 'polypeptide(L)'
;AHISSGTVKLLTRTGIDWTTRFQPIAKALKTLKIKSAIIDGEAVVEDEGGVTSFVKLVEALESGQSAEMVFIGFDLLYLDGVDVTSGALTDRKELLKAVLSRSRSKHLRYSEHMTSDGATILKEACSFGLEGIISKRTDRPYRSGRNGEWL
;
A
#
# COMPACT_ATOMS: atom_id res chain seq x y z
N ALA A 1 1.79 5.71 4.50
CA ALA A 1 2.87 6.62 4.06
C ALA A 1 2.38 8.06 4.01
N HIS A 2 3.10 8.99 4.65
CA HIS A 2 2.77 10.41 4.69
C HIS A 2 3.83 11.19 3.91
N ILE A 3 3.39 12.01 2.96
CA ILE A 3 4.24 12.88 2.15
C ILE A 3 3.83 14.31 2.45
N SER A 4 4.81 15.17 2.72
CA SER A 4 4.57 16.61 2.91
C SER A 4 5.82 17.39 2.50
N SER A 5 5.69 18.22 1.48
CA SER A 5 6.70 19.18 1.00
C SER A 5 8.12 18.60 0.93
N GLY A 6 8.27 17.46 0.26
CA GLY A 6 9.58 16.81 0.06
C GLY A 6 10.09 15.95 1.23
N THR A 7 9.33 15.88 2.32
CA THR A 7 9.55 14.94 3.43
C THR A 7 8.61 13.75 3.31
N VAL A 8 9.13 12.56 3.57
CA VAL A 8 8.37 11.31 3.60
C VAL A 8 8.46 10.72 5.00
N LYS A 9 7.32 10.29 5.56
CA LYS A 9 7.25 9.48 6.77
C LYS A 9 6.51 8.17 6.51
N LEU A 10 7.11 7.07 6.94
CA LEU A 10 6.51 5.74 6.90
C LEU A 10 6.11 5.36 8.32
N LEU A 11 4.82 5.49 8.59
CA LEU A 11 4.26 5.27 9.93
C LEU A 11 3.67 3.87 10.02
N THR A 12 3.94 3.17 11.12
CA THR A 12 3.26 1.91 11.45
C THR A 12 1.78 2.18 11.76
N ARG A 13 0.99 1.10 11.88
CA ARG A 13 -0.41 1.18 12.35
C ARG A 13 -0.58 1.92 13.68
N THR A 14 0.43 1.89 14.55
CA THR A 14 0.43 2.58 15.85
C THR A 14 1.05 3.98 15.80
N GLY A 15 1.41 4.48 14.61
CA GLY A 15 1.95 5.82 14.40
C GLY A 15 3.46 5.95 14.61
N ILE A 16 4.19 4.85 14.78
CA ILE A 16 5.65 4.88 14.98
C ILE A 16 6.34 5.16 13.65
N ASP A 17 7.28 6.10 13.63
CA ASP A 17 8.04 6.44 12.42
C ASP A 17 9.14 5.41 12.15
N TRP A 18 8.96 4.64 11.08
CA TRP A 18 9.87 3.60 10.59
C TRP A 18 10.62 4.00 9.32
N THR A 19 10.62 5.29 8.96
CA THR A 19 11.22 5.78 7.70
C THR A 19 12.68 5.34 7.51
N THR A 20 13.47 5.27 8.58
CA THR A 20 14.87 4.82 8.54
C THR A 20 15.03 3.34 8.20
N ARG A 21 14.03 2.51 8.51
CA ARG A 21 14.03 1.07 8.20
C ARG A 21 13.61 0.76 6.76
N PHE A 22 12.89 1.68 6.11
CA PHE A 22 12.35 1.51 4.75
C PHE A 22 12.89 2.59 3.80
N GLN A 23 14.19 2.89 3.87
CA GLN A 23 14.83 3.96 3.10
C GLN A 23 14.60 3.88 1.58
N PRO A 24 14.68 2.71 0.92
CA PRO A 24 14.43 2.62 -0.52
C PRO A 24 12.99 3.03 -0.90
N ILE A 25 12.00 2.62 -0.11
CA ILE A 25 10.60 3.02 -0.27
C ILE A 25 10.46 4.53 -0.04
N ALA A 26 11.05 5.08 1.03
CA ALA A 26 10.95 6.50 1.32
C ALA A 26 11.56 7.36 0.20
N LYS A 27 12.71 6.96 -0.34
CA LYS A 27 13.34 7.58 -1.51
C LYS A 27 12.43 7.49 -2.74
N ALA A 28 11.84 6.33 -3.00
CA ALA A 28 10.93 6.15 -4.12
C ALA A 28 9.67 7.04 -4.01
N LEU A 29 9.03 7.11 -2.84
CA LEU A 29 7.88 7.98 -2.61
C LEU A 29 8.22 9.47 -2.83
N LYS A 30 9.44 9.89 -2.49
CA LYS A 30 9.90 11.26 -2.74
C LYS A 30 9.96 11.60 -4.23
N THR A 31 10.14 10.60 -5.12
CA THR A 31 10.18 10.81 -6.58
C THR A 31 8.82 11.12 -7.20
N LEU A 32 7.72 10.94 -6.46
CA LEU A 32 6.37 11.18 -6.97
C LEU A 32 6.11 12.67 -7.30
N LYS A 33 6.90 13.60 -6.74
CA LYS A 33 6.79 15.06 -6.97
C LYS A 33 5.36 15.58 -6.74
N ILE A 34 4.74 15.15 -5.65
CA ILE A 34 3.46 15.68 -5.14
C ILE A 34 3.74 16.58 -3.92
N LYS A 35 2.86 17.52 -3.63
CA LYS A 35 3.02 18.44 -2.50
C LYS A 35 2.75 17.70 -1.19
N SER A 36 1.68 16.94 -1.13
CA SER A 36 1.28 16.22 0.08
C SER A 36 0.39 15.03 -0.23
N ALA A 37 0.55 13.92 0.50
CA ALA A 37 -0.37 12.79 0.41
C ALA A 37 -0.37 11.93 1.66
N ILE A 38 -1.47 11.22 1.87
CA ILE A 38 -1.56 10.11 2.81
C ILE A 38 -1.98 8.88 2.00
N ILE A 39 -1.05 7.93 1.85
CA ILE A 39 -1.26 6.70 1.09
C ILE A 39 -1.28 5.53 2.08
N ASP A 40 -2.34 4.73 2.04
CA ASP A 40 -2.45 3.51 2.82
C ASP A 40 -1.90 2.33 2.01
N GLY A 41 -1.18 1.43 2.67
CA GLY A 41 -0.43 0.38 1.99
C GLY A 41 0.34 -0.52 2.92
N GLU A 42 0.96 -1.55 2.33
CA GLU A 42 1.72 -2.57 3.02
C GLU A 42 3.17 -2.60 2.54
N ALA A 43 4.11 -2.77 3.45
CA ALA A 43 5.50 -3.03 3.10
C ALA A 43 5.73 -4.54 3.12
N VAL A 44 6.28 -5.06 2.03
CA VAL A 44 6.45 -6.50 1.80
C VAL A 44 7.86 -6.81 1.30
N VAL A 45 8.26 -8.06 1.44
CA VAL A 45 9.36 -8.67 0.69
C VAL A 45 8.77 -9.85 -0.07
N GLU A 46 9.14 -10.01 -1.33
CA GLU A 46 8.68 -11.13 -2.15
C GLU A 46 9.72 -12.25 -2.18
N ASP A 47 9.26 -13.48 -2.36
CA ASP A 47 10.13 -14.60 -2.68
C ASP A 47 10.45 -14.68 -4.18
N GLU A 48 11.17 -15.73 -4.57
CA GLU A 48 11.58 -15.96 -5.96
C GLU A 48 10.38 -16.23 -6.89
N GLY A 49 9.25 -16.65 -6.34
CA GLY A 49 7.98 -16.83 -7.06
C GLY A 49 7.12 -15.57 -7.11
N GLY A 50 7.56 -14.47 -6.51
CA GLY A 50 6.80 -13.21 -6.44
C GLY A 50 5.72 -13.20 -5.37
N VAL A 51 5.70 -14.18 -4.46
CA VAL A 51 4.75 -14.22 -3.34
C VAL A 51 5.31 -13.45 -2.17
N THR A 52 4.49 -12.63 -1.51
CA THR A 52 4.89 -11.87 -0.34
C THR A 52 5.18 -12.79 0.85
N SER A 53 6.32 -12.60 1.50
CA SER A 53 6.77 -13.42 2.63
C SER A 53 6.99 -12.56 3.87
N PHE A 54 6.15 -12.78 4.89
CA PHE A 54 6.28 -12.12 6.19
C PHE A 54 7.60 -12.48 6.88
N VAL A 55 8.04 -13.74 6.76
CA VAL A 55 9.32 -14.21 7.34
C VAL A 55 10.48 -13.43 6.75
N LYS A 56 10.56 -13.31 5.42
CA LYS A 56 11.63 -12.54 4.75
C LYS A 56 11.58 -11.06 5.11
N LEU A 57 10.39 -10.48 5.29
CA LEU A 57 10.26 -9.09 5.75
C LEU A 57 10.85 -8.90 7.16
N VAL A 58 10.58 -9.82 8.08
CA VAL A 58 11.16 -9.78 9.44
C VAL A 58 12.68 -9.93 9.38
N GLU A 59 13.21 -10.90 8.65
CA GLU A 59 14.66 -11.11 8.46
C GLU A 59 15.33 -9.86 7.88
N ALA A 60 14.72 -9.25 6.86
CA ALA A 60 15.19 -8.02 6.24
C ALA A 60 15.20 -6.83 7.22
N LEU A 61 14.20 -6.75 8.10
CA LEU A 61 14.13 -5.72 9.15
C LEU A 61 15.18 -5.92 10.25
N GLU A 62 15.40 -7.16 10.67
CA GLU A 62 16.39 -7.51 11.72
C GLU A 62 17.82 -7.34 11.24
N SER A 63 18.09 -7.70 9.99
CA SER A 63 19.41 -7.54 9.34
C SER A 63 19.67 -6.14 8.79
N GLY A 64 18.67 -5.25 8.80
CA GLY A 64 18.75 -3.90 8.23
C GLY A 64 18.81 -3.86 6.69
N GLN A 65 18.52 -4.97 6.01
CA GLN A 65 18.56 -5.10 4.56
C GLN A 65 17.22 -4.71 3.93
N SER A 66 17.05 -3.43 3.61
CA SER A 66 15.78 -2.91 3.04
C SER A 66 15.70 -2.92 1.50
N ALA A 67 16.72 -3.45 0.81
CA ALA A 67 16.86 -3.36 -0.65
C ALA A 67 15.78 -4.12 -1.44
N GLU A 68 15.20 -5.17 -0.85
CA GLU A 68 14.13 -5.95 -1.48
C GLU A 68 12.74 -5.58 -0.98
N MET A 69 12.64 -4.59 -0.08
CA MET A 69 11.35 -4.13 0.41
C MET A 69 10.61 -3.32 -0.65
N VAL A 70 9.32 -3.62 -0.78
CA VAL A 70 8.38 -2.97 -1.71
C VAL A 70 7.20 -2.46 -0.91
N PHE A 71 6.73 -1.26 -1.25
CA PHE A 71 5.48 -0.71 -0.74
C PHE A 71 4.36 -0.95 -1.75
N ILE A 72 3.37 -1.72 -1.34
CA ILE A 72 2.14 -1.97 -2.10
C ILE A 72 1.06 -1.03 -1.55
N GLY A 73 0.78 0.04 -2.28
CA GLY A 73 -0.29 0.99 -1.95
C GLY A 73 -1.65 0.45 -2.38
N PHE A 74 -2.65 0.50 -1.49
CA PHE A 74 -4.00 -0.01 -1.78
C PHE A 74 -5.13 1.02 -1.59
N ASP A 75 -4.87 2.16 -0.92
CA ASP A 75 -5.84 3.26 -0.79
C ASP A 75 -5.13 4.63 -0.72
N LEU A 76 -5.84 5.71 -1.07
CA LEU A 76 -5.37 7.09 -0.97
C LEU A 76 -6.36 7.88 -0.12
N LEU A 77 -5.87 8.51 0.94
CA LEU A 77 -6.71 9.20 1.92
C LEU A 77 -6.64 10.73 1.78
N TYR A 78 -5.52 11.24 1.28
CA TYR A 78 -5.30 12.67 1.12
C TYR A 78 -4.36 12.94 -0.05
N LEU A 79 -4.61 14.00 -0.81
CA LEU A 79 -3.76 14.43 -1.93
C LEU A 79 -3.79 15.96 -2.09
N ASP A 80 -2.62 16.58 -2.08
CA ASP A 80 -2.36 17.98 -2.46
C ASP A 80 -3.38 19.02 -1.94
N GLY A 81 -3.74 18.93 -0.64
CA GLY A 81 -4.70 19.85 -0.02
C GLY A 81 -6.08 19.25 0.21
N VAL A 82 -6.40 18.13 -0.43
CA VAL A 82 -7.75 17.56 -0.48
C VAL A 82 -7.81 16.27 0.31
N ASP A 83 -8.70 16.22 1.30
CA ASP A 83 -9.15 14.97 1.92
C ASP A 83 -10.09 14.25 0.96
N VAL A 84 -9.74 13.02 0.58
CA VAL A 84 -10.52 12.21 -0.37
C VAL A 84 -11.25 11.05 0.32
N THR A 85 -11.19 10.96 1.65
CA THR A 85 -11.76 9.84 2.41
C THR A 85 -13.28 9.73 2.28
N SER A 86 -13.98 10.83 2.00
CA SER A 86 -15.43 10.83 1.76
C SER A 86 -15.84 10.29 0.40
N GLY A 87 -14.92 10.16 -0.56
CA GLY A 87 -15.18 9.65 -1.91
C GLY A 87 -15.29 8.12 -1.96
N ALA A 88 -15.80 7.59 -3.07
CA ALA A 88 -15.89 6.14 -3.29
C ALA A 88 -14.49 5.51 -3.35
N LEU A 89 -14.37 4.23 -2.95
CA LEU A 89 -13.09 3.51 -3.01
C LEU A 89 -12.54 3.44 -4.43
N THR A 90 -13.40 3.31 -5.44
CA THR A 90 -12.99 3.33 -6.86
C THR A 90 -12.26 4.62 -7.21
N ASP A 91 -12.83 5.77 -6.84
CA ASP A 91 -12.26 7.08 -7.15
C ASP A 91 -10.91 7.27 -6.44
N ARG A 92 -10.82 6.86 -5.16
CA ARG A 92 -9.57 6.89 -4.40
C ARG A 92 -8.50 5.98 -5.02
N LYS A 93 -8.89 4.81 -5.51
CA LYS A 93 -7.99 3.86 -6.18
C LYS A 93 -7.51 4.37 -7.54
N GLU A 94 -8.36 5.04 -8.32
CA GLU A 94 -7.96 5.70 -9.56
C GLU A 94 -6.94 6.80 -9.31
N LEU A 95 -7.20 7.67 -8.33
CA LEU A 95 -6.24 8.70 -7.91
C LEU A 95 -4.92 8.08 -7.43
N LEU A 96 -4.99 7.00 -6.64
CA LEU A 96 -3.80 6.29 -6.18
C LEU A 96 -2.98 5.74 -7.34
N LYS A 97 -3.63 5.08 -8.31
CA LYS A 97 -2.99 4.52 -9.50
C LYS A 97 -2.30 5.61 -10.30
N ALA A 98 -2.98 6.74 -10.52
CA ALA A 98 -2.40 7.90 -11.19
C ALA A 98 -1.18 8.44 -10.44
N VAL A 99 -1.24 8.58 -9.12
CA VAL A 99 -0.12 9.03 -8.29
C VAL A 99 1.07 8.08 -8.39
N LEU A 100 0.88 6.78 -8.12
CA LEU A 100 1.97 5.80 -8.09
C LEU A 100 2.61 5.59 -9.47
N SER A 101 1.84 5.74 -10.55
CA SER A 101 2.35 5.63 -11.93
C SER A 101 3.43 6.68 -12.29
N ARG A 102 3.57 7.74 -11.48
CA ARG A 102 4.60 8.78 -11.66
C ARG A 102 6.00 8.30 -11.30
N SER A 103 6.13 7.20 -10.55
CA SER A 103 7.43 6.59 -10.26
C SER A 103 7.68 5.38 -11.15
N ARG A 104 8.94 5.19 -11.55
CA ARG A 104 9.43 3.96 -12.19
C ARG A 104 10.17 3.04 -11.21
N SER A 105 10.14 3.35 -9.92
CA SER A 105 10.87 2.60 -8.91
C SER A 105 10.24 1.22 -8.67
N LYS A 106 11.08 0.18 -8.60
CA LYS A 106 10.65 -1.18 -8.20
C LYS A 106 10.05 -1.24 -6.79
N HIS A 107 10.34 -0.24 -5.95
CA HIS A 107 9.91 -0.19 -4.55
C HIS A 107 8.47 0.28 -4.35
N LEU A 108 7.79 0.74 -5.40
CA LEU A 108 6.39 1.17 -5.31
C LEU A 108 5.53 0.32 -6.24
N ARG A 109 4.47 -0.24 -5.70
CA ARG A 109 3.46 -0.96 -6.47
C ARG A 109 2.06 -0.53 -6.07
N TYR A 110 1.18 -0.55 -7.05
CA TYR A 110 -0.25 -0.36 -6.84
C TYR A 110 -0.90 -1.75 -6.67
N SER A 111 -1.74 -1.88 -5.65
CA SER A 111 -2.56 -3.07 -5.45
C SER A 111 -3.74 -3.04 -6.43
N GLU A 112 -3.61 -3.83 -7.49
CA GLU A 112 -4.71 -4.10 -8.43
C GLU A 112 -5.88 -4.78 -7.72
N HIS A 113 -7.07 -4.66 -8.30
CA HIS A 113 -8.30 -5.23 -7.74
C HIS A 113 -9.15 -5.83 -8.85
N MET A 114 -10.01 -6.76 -8.45
CA MET A 114 -10.96 -7.42 -9.33
C MET A 114 -12.37 -7.22 -8.78
N THR A 115 -13.34 -7.07 -9.68
CA THR A 115 -14.77 -6.92 -9.32
C THR A 115 -15.55 -8.23 -9.55
N SER A 116 -14.86 -9.36 -9.60
CA SER A 116 -15.43 -10.69 -9.84
C SER A 116 -15.97 -11.31 -8.54
N ASP A 117 -16.55 -12.51 -8.64
CA ASP A 117 -17.00 -13.29 -7.50
C ASP A 117 -15.84 -13.56 -6.50
N GLY A 118 -16.00 -13.07 -5.27
CA GLY A 118 -14.95 -13.14 -4.25
C GLY A 118 -14.59 -14.56 -3.83
N ALA A 119 -15.55 -15.50 -3.85
CA ALA A 119 -15.28 -16.89 -3.51
C ALA A 119 -14.36 -17.56 -4.54
N THR A 120 -14.58 -17.25 -5.82
CA THR A 120 -13.72 -17.71 -6.92
C THR A 120 -12.31 -17.14 -6.77
N ILE A 121 -12.17 -15.82 -6.56
CA ILE A 121 -10.85 -15.17 -6.38
C ILE A 121 -10.13 -15.75 -5.15
N LEU A 122 -10.83 -15.94 -4.03
CA LEU A 122 -10.26 -16.52 -2.82
C LEU A 122 -9.71 -17.93 -3.09
N LYS A 123 -10.50 -18.77 -3.77
CA LYS A 123 -10.08 -20.13 -4.11
C LYS A 123 -8.80 -20.13 -4.96
N GLU A 124 -8.73 -19.25 -5.95
CA GLU A 124 -7.55 -19.09 -6.79
C GLU A 124 -6.35 -18.58 -5.98
N ALA A 125 -6.53 -17.53 -5.16
CA ALA A 125 -5.49 -16.97 -4.30
C ALA A 125 -4.89 -18.05 -3.38
N CYS A 126 -5.73 -18.87 -2.75
CA CYS A 126 -5.27 -19.99 -1.92
C CYS A 126 -4.52 -21.05 -2.74
N SER A 127 -4.92 -21.31 -3.99
CA SER A 127 -4.21 -22.26 -4.87
C SER A 127 -2.81 -21.77 -5.27
N PHE A 128 -2.57 -20.45 -5.24
CA PHE A 128 -1.28 -19.82 -5.44
C PHE A 128 -0.47 -19.65 -4.14
N GLY A 129 -0.97 -20.15 -3.00
CA GLY A 129 -0.29 -20.04 -1.71
C GLY A 129 -0.37 -18.66 -1.07
N LEU A 130 -1.27 -17.78 -1.52
CA LEU A 130 -1.52 -16.50 -0.88
C LEU A 130 -2.34 -16.70 0.40
N GLU A 131 -2.12 -15.83 1.39
CA GLU A 131 -2.81 -15.89 2.69
C GLU A 131 -4.33 -15.73 2.57
N GLY A 132 -4.79 -14.98 1.56
CA GLY A 132 -6.20 -14.75 1.30
C GLY A 132 -6.44 -13.54 0.41
N ILE A 133 -7.63 -12.97 0.54
CA ILE A 133 -8.04 -11.74 -0.15
C ILE A 133 -8.65 -10.76 0.84
N ILE A 134 -8.66 -9.48 0.49
CA ILE A 134 -9.41 -8.44 1.23
C ILE A 134 -10.55 -7.97 0.33
N SER A 135 -11.78 -8.15 0.79
CA SER A 135 -12.97 -7.64 0.09
C SER A 135 -13.36 -6.28 0.66
N LYS A 136 -13.58 -5.30 -0.22
CA LYS A 136 -13.94 -3.94 0.16
C LYS A 136 -15.14 -3.47 -0.65
N ARG A 137 -16.08 -2.75 -0.01
CA ARG A 137 -17.17 -2.07 -0.72
C ARG A 137 -16.62 -0.94 -1.59
N THR A 138 -16.92 -0.99 -2.89
CA THR A 138 -16.36 -0.10 -3.91
C THR A 138 -16.91 1.32 -3.85
N ASP A 139 -18.16 1.47 -3.41
CA ASP A 139 -18.93 2.71 -3.37
C ASP A 139 -18.85 3.44 -2.01
N ARG A 140 -18.04 2.94 -1.08
CA ARG A 140 -18.01 3.41 0.31
C ARG A 140 -16.84 4.35 0.61
N PRO A 141 -17.07 5.35 1.49
CA PRO A 141 -16.01 6.20 2.00
C PRO A 141 -15.03 5.40 2.86
N TYR A 142 -13.82 5.89 3.00
CA TYR A 142 -12.88 5.38 3.99
C TYR A 142 -13.39 5.75 5.39
N ARG A 143 -13.38 4.78 6.30
CA ARG A 143 -13.70 4.97 7.71
C ARG A 143 -12.64 4.28 8.55
N SER A 144 -12.02 5.04 9.45
CA SER A 144 -11.03 4.50 10.38
C SER A 144 -11.65 3.47 11.34
N GLY A 145 -10.86 2.51 11.78
CA GLY A 145 -11.27 1.45 12.70
C GLY A 145 -11.96 0.25 12.04
N ARG A 146 -12.34 -0.73 12.86
CA ARG A 146 -13.08 -1.92 12.41
C ARG A 146 -14.57 -1.60 12.30
N ASN A 147 -15.09 -1.60 11.09
CA ASN A 147 -16.48 -1.20 10.80
C ASN A 147 -17.21 -2.14 9.81
N GLY A 148 -16.59 -3.27 9.44
CA GLY A 148 -17.19 -4.28 8.57
C GLY A 148 -17.22 -3.93 7.07
N GLU A 149 -16.68 -2.77 6.68
CA GLU A 149 -16.60 -2.38 5.26
C GLU A 149 -15.45 -3.11 4.53
N TRP A 150 -14.50 -3.64 5.29
CA TRP A 150 -13.39 -4.47 4.83
C TRP A 150 -13.54 -5.85 5.49
N LEU A 151 -13.60 -6.90 4.67
CA LEU A 151 -13.75 -8.30 5.06
C LEU A 151 -12.54 -9.11 4.62
#